data_AF-A0A527ZMR9-F1
#
_entry.id   AF-A0A527ZMR9-F1
#
_cell.length_a   1.000
_cell.length_b   1.000
_cell.length_c   1.000
_cell.angle_alpha   90.00
_cell.angle_beta   90.00
_cell.angle_gamma   90.00
#
_symmetry.space_group_name_H-M   'P 1'
#
loop_
_entity.id
_entity.type
_entity.pdbx_description
1 polymer ?
#
loop_
_entity_poly.entity_id
_entity_poly.type
_entity_poly.pdbx_seq_one_letter_code
_entity_poly.pdbx_strand_id
1 'polypeptide(L)' 'RRLGFAGALAIHPTQVAIFNEAFSPSAQEIKWARDVIAAENDAAARGLSAFSLNGKMVDPPVVRRAHDTLALAGRN' A
#
# COMPACT_ATOMS: atom_id res chain seq x y z
N ARG A 1 6.00 -9.12 5.57
CA ARG A 1 4.80 -8.28 5.36
C ARG A 1 3.47 -8.90 5.76
N ARG A 2 3.15 -10.17 5.43
CA ARG A 2 1.81 -10.77 5.67
C ARG A 2 1.28 -10.66 7.11
N LEU A 3 2.17 -10.70 8.11
CA LEU A 3 1.82 -10.59 9.54
C LEU A 3 1.82 -9.14 10.07
N GLY A 4 2.01 -8.12 9.21
CA GLY A 4 2.01 -6.71 9.61
C GLY A 4 3.38 -6.13 9.99
N PHE A 5 4.47 -6.89 9.94
CA PHE A 5 5.83 -6.36 10.17
C PHE A 5 6.25 -5.36 9.08
N ALA A 6 6.78 -4.22 9.53
CA ALA A 6 7.31 -3.15 8.68
C ALA A 6 8.79 -3.33 8.29
N GLY A 7 9.53 -4.17 9.01
CA GLY A 7 10.97 -4.37 8.78
C GLY A 7 11.53 -5.51 9.63
N ALA A 8 12.85 -5.71 9.52
CA ALA A 8 13.64 -6.62 10.35
C ALA A 8 14.99 -5.96 10.70
N LEU A 9 15.57 -6.34 11.84
CA LEU A 9 16.89 -5.86 12.27
C LEU A 9 18.01 -6.62 11.54
N ALA A 10 18.93 -5.89 10.92
CA ALA A 10 20.12 -6.45 10.28
C ALA A 10 21.31 -6.47 11.25
N ILE A 11 21.96 -7.63 11.36
CA ILE A 11 23.21 -7.81 12.13
C ILE A 11 24.43 -7.88 11.22
N HIS A 12 24.23 -8.02 9.90
CA HIS A 12 25.29 -8.06 8.91
C HIS A 12 24.92 -7.21 7.68
N PRO A 13 25.85 -6.44 7.08
CA PRO A 13 25.55 -5.55 5.96
C PRO A 13 24.88 -6.21 4.75
N THR A 14 25.20 -7.48 4.48
CA THR A 14 24.59 -8.23 3.34
C THR A 14 23.09 -8.45 3.50
N GLN A 15 22.55 -8.38 4.72
CA GLN A 15 21.11 -8.54 4.97
C GLN A 15 20.31 -7.31 4.58
N VAL A 16 20.95 -6.13 4.52
CA VAL A 16 20.26 -4.85 4.28
C VAL A 16 19.52 -4.86 2.94
N ALA A 17 20.19 -5.29 1.85
CA ALA A 17 19.56 -5.35 0.54
C ALA A 17 18.37 -6.32 0.52
N ILE A 18 18.54 -7.51 1.13
CA ILE A 18 17.51 -8.55 1.22
C ILE A 18 16.29 -8.04 1.99
N PHE A 19 16.50 -7.34 3.11
CA PHE A 19 15.40 -6.79 3.89
C PHE A 19 14.72 -5.64 3.17
N ASN A 20 15.47 -4.72 2.56
CA ASN A 20 14.89 -3.63 1.79
C ASN A 20 14.00 -4.18 0.67
N GLU A 21 14.45 -5.20 -0.07
CA GLU A 21 13.63 -5.87 -1.09
C GLU A 21 12.39 -6.54 -0.47
N ALA A 22 12.57 -7.33 0.60
CA ALA A 22 11.49 -8.09 1.23
C ALA A 22 10.43 -7.22 1.93
N PHE A 23 10.77 -5.99 2.32
CA PHE A 23 9.86 -5.04 2.98
C PHE A 23 9.37 -3.92 2.05
N SER A 24 9.99 -3.69 0.90
CA SER A 24 9.51 -2.72 -0.11
C SER A 24 8.27 -3.20 -0.87
N PRO A 25 7.25 -2.34 -1.07
CA PRO A 25 6.06 -2.72 -1.82
C PRO A 25 6.44 -3.09 -3.26
N SER A 26 5.81 -4.14 -3.77
CA SER A 26 5.96 -4.55 -5.17
C SER A 26 5.31 -3.55 -6.13
N ALA A 27 5.72 -3.56 -7.39
CA ALA A 27 5.10 -2.74 -8.43
C ALA A 27 3.58 -2.95 -8.53
N GLN A 28 3.11 -4.18 -8.29
CA GLN A 28 1.68 -4.51 -8.31
C GLN A 28 0.93 -3.93 -7.10
N GLU A 29 1.54 -3.96 -5.91
CA GLU A 29 0.97 -3.31 -4.71
C GLU A 29 0.91 -1.79 -4.89
N ILE A 30 1.93 -1.19 -5.50
CA ILE A 30 1.96 0.24 -5.82
C ILE A 30 0.86 0.59 -6.83
N LYS A 31 0.71 -0.19 -7.90
CA LYS A 31 -0.33 0.03 -8.90
C LYS A 31 -1.72 -0.05 -8.25
N TRP A 32 -1.97 -1.11 -7.48
CA TRP A 32 -3.23 -1.28 -6.76
C TRP A 32 -3.54 -0.08 -5.84
N ALA A 33 -2.54 0.41 -5.11
CA ALA A 33 -2.71 1.56 -4.23
C ALA A 33 -3.07 2.85 -5.01
N ARG A 34 -2.46 3.08 -6.17
CA ARG A 34 -2.83 4.20 -7.07
C ARG A 34 -4.27 4.05 -7.59
N ASP A 35 -4.66 2.84 -8.01
CA ASP A 35 -6.02 2.58 -8.50
C ASP A 35 -7.07 2.85 -7.39
N VAL A 36 -6.77 2.47 -6.13
CA VAL A 36 -7.64 2.73 -4.98
C VAL A 36 -7.80 4.23 -4.72
N ILE A 37 -6.73 5.00 -4.72
CA ILE A 37 -6.78 6.45 -4.46
C ILE A 37 -7.51 7.18 -5.60
N ALA A 38 -7.31 6.76 -6.84
CA ALA A 38 -8.06 7.31 -7.97
C ALA A 38 -9.57 7.07 -7.79
N ALA A 39 -9.96 5.85 -7.43
CA ALA A 39 -11.37 5.51 -7.17
C ALA A 39 -11.93 6.19 -5.90
N GLU A 40 -11.11 6.43 -4.88
CA GLU A 40 -11.47 7.23 -3.70
C GLU A 40 -11.84 8.65 -4.10
N ASN A 41 -11.04 9.31 -4.95
CA ASN A 41 -11.32 10.67 -5.40
C ASN A 41 -12.65 10.75 -6.16
N ASP A 42 -12.92 9.77 -7.03
CA ASP A 42 -14.20 9.66 -7.76
C ASP A 42 -15.40 9.42 -6.83
N ALA A 43 -15.21 8.61 -5.78
CA ALA A 43 -16.24 8.33 -4.78
C ALA A 43 -16.49 9.53 -3.86
N ALA A 44 -15.43 10.23 -3.43
CA ALA A 44 -15.50 11.43 -2.62
C ALA A 44 -16.24 12.56 -3.35
N ALA A 45 -16.04 12.71 -4.66
CA ALA A 45 -16.81 13.64 -5.49
C ALA A 45 -18.32 13.34 -5.51
N ARG A 46 -18.73 12.10 -5.17
CA ARG A 46 -20.12 11.66 -5.05
C ARG A 46 -20.62 11.60 -3.60
N GLY A 47 -19.78 12.01 -2.63
CA GLY A 47 -20.10 11.93 -1.21
C GLY A 47 -20.12 10.51 -0.63
N LEU A 48 -19.46 9.55 -1.28
CA LEU A 48 -19.42 8.15 -0.85
C LEU A 48 -18.11 7.84 -0.12
N SER A 49 -18.22 7.27 1.08
CA SER A 49 -17.05 6.81 1.87
C SER A 49 -16.70 5.33 1.65
N ALA A 50 -17.51 4.61 0.87
CA ALA A 50 -17.27 3.23 0.46
C ALA A 50 -17.69 3.04 -1.01
N PHE A 51 -16.90 2.29 -1.76
CA PHE A 51 -17.10 2.09 -3.20
C PHE A 51 -16.63 0.71 -3.65
N SER A 52 -16.96 0.33 -4.90
CA SER A 52 -16.50 -0.93 -5.49
C SER A 52 -15.36 -0.66 -6.47
N LEU A 53 -14.26 -1.40 -6.33
CA LEU A 53 -13.14 -1.42 -7.26
C LEU A 53 -12.90 -2.86 -7.70
N ASN A 54 -13.01 -3.13 -9.01
CA ASN A 54 -12.85 -4.48 -9.57
C ASN A 54 -13.73 -5.54 -8.88
N GLY A 55 -14.97 -5.17 -8.54
CA GLY A 55 -15.92 -6.06 -7.86
C GLY A 55 -15.63 -6.29 -6.38
N LYS A 56 -14.66 -5.58 -5.79
CA LYS A 56 -14.35 -5.64 -4.36
C LYS A 56 -14.75 -4.33 -3.67
N MET A 57 -15.38 -4.46 -2.51
CA MET A 57 -15.69 -3.31 -1.67
C MET A 57 -14.40 -2.71 -1.10
N VAL A 58 -14.30 -1.39 -1.20
CA VAL A 58 -13.24 -0.57 -0.64
C VAL A 58 -13.88 0.40 0.35
N ASP A 59 -13.34 0.41 1.56
CA ASP A 59 -13.78 1.21 2.69
C ASP A 59 -12.59 2.03 3.26
N PRO A 60 -12.80 2.92 4.25
CA PRO A 60 -11.73 3.78 4.74
C PRO A 60 -10.46 3.04 5.24
N PRO A 61 -10.53 1.87 5.90
CA PRO A 61 -9.35 1.08 6.22
C PRO A 61 -8.53 0.63 5.00
N VAL A 62 -9.19 0.20 3.92
CA VAL A 62 -8.51 -0.21 2.69
C VAL A 62 -7.86 0.98 1.99
N VAL A 63 -8.55 2.13 1.97
CA VAL A 63 -8.02 3.39 1.46
C VAL A 63 -6.76 3.81 2.24
N ARG A 64 -6.82 3.79 3.58
CA ARG A 64 -5.66 4.11 4.43
C ARG A 64 -4.45 3.22 4.09
N ARG A 65 -4.68 1.92 3.90
CA ARG A 65 -3.62 0.99 3.49
C ARG A 65 -3.01 1.35 2.13
N ALA A 66 -3.81 1.82 1.17
CA ALA A 66 -3.30 2.27 -0.11
C ALA A 66 -2.38 3.49 0.05
N HIS A 67 -2.79 4.49 0.84
CA HIS A 67 -1.96 5.65 1.19
C HIS A 67 -0.64 5.23 1.85
N ASP A 68 -0.69 4.35 2.85
CA ASP A 68 0.51 3.84 3.54
C ASP A 68 1.47 3.13 2.57
N THR A 69 0.93 2.38 1.60
CA THR A 69 1.72 1.67 0.58
C THR A 69 2.46 2.65 -0.34
N LEU A 70 1.79 3.73 -0.78
CA LEU A 70 2.43 4.76 -1.61
C LEU A 70 3.45 5.60 -0.83
N ALA A 71 3.14 5.91 0.43
CA ALA A 71 4.05 6.62 1.31
C ALA A 71 5.34 5.81 1.53
N LEU A 72 5.24 4.49 1.68
CA LEU A 72 6.40 3.61 1.76
C LEU A 72 7.19 3.54 0.45
N ALA A 73 6.50 3.48 -0.69
CA ALA A 73 7.13 3.45 -2.02
C ALA A 73 7.92 4.73 -2.35
N GLY A 74 7.53 5.88 -1.80
CA GLY A 74 8.24 7.15 -2.01
C GLY A 74 9.43 7.41 -1.07
N ARG A 75 9.70 6.52 -0.11
CA ARG A 75 10.80 6.64 0.87
C ARG A 75 12.08 5.92 0.45
N ASN A 76 11.99 5.04 -0.54
CA ASN A 76 13.10 4.26 -1.10
C ASN A 76 13.45 4.78 -2.49
#